data_AF-A0A420W1N2-F1
#
_entry.id   AF-A0A420W1N2-F1
#
_cell.length_a   1.000
_cell.length_b   1.000
_cell.length_c   1.000
_cell.angle_alpha   90.00
_cell.angle_beta   90.00
_cell.angle_gamma   90.00
#
_symmetry.space_group_name_H-M   'P 1'
#
loop_
_entity.id
_entity.type
_entity.pdbx_description
1 polymer ?
#
loop_
_entity_poly.entity_id
_entity_poly.type
_entity_poly.pdbx_seq_one_letter_code
_entity_poly.pdbx_strand_id
1 'polypeptide(L)'
;MNKLILNNIKTILLLLFAVAGLNLSGQPAPSFTEGKFGLFLHWGLYSQTAGDWNGHPTKGGEHFMLYERIPVKTYAKIADQFNPTAFDADHWVQLAHDAPPRTLSK
;
A
#
# COMPACT_ATOMS: atom_id res chain seq x y z
N MET A 1 55.99 21.77 2.25
CA MET A 1 54.52 21.64 2.39
C MET A 1 54.23 20.88 3.67
N ASN A 2 53.59 21.50 4.68
CA ASN A 2 53.50 20.95 6.04
C ASN A 2 52.57 19.72 6.11
N LYS A 3 53.04 18.62 6.73
CA LYS A 3 52.23 17.41 7.01
C LYS A 3 50.90 17.72 7.71
N LEU A 4 50.87 18.78 8.52
CA LEU A 4 49.67 19.27 9.20
C LEU A 4 48.58 19.74 8.21
N ILE A 5 48.98 20.43 7.14
CA ILE A 5 48.05 20.92 6.11
C ILE A 5 47.48 19.74 5.32
N LEU A 6 48.32 18.75 5.00
CA LEU A 6 47.89 17.57 4.24
C LEU A 6 46.92 16.67 5.03
N ASN A 7 47.14 16.50 6.34
CA ASN A 7 46.23 15.74 7.19
C ASN A 7 44.87 16.44 7.35
N ASN A 8 44.86 17.77 7.50
CA ASN A 8 43.62 18.53 7.59
C ASN A 8 42.80 18.42 6.30
N ILE A 9 43.44 18.48 5.14
CA ILE A 9 42.77 18.30 3.84
C ILE A 9 42.18 16.89 3.72
N LYS A 10 42.91 15.84 4.11
CA LYS A 10 42.40 14.45 4.09
C LYS A 10 41.20 14.26 5.01
N THR A 11 41.24 14.83 6.22
CA THR A 11 40.13 14.76 7.17
C THR A 11 38.89 15.49 6.65
N ILE A 12 39.07 16.65 6.02
CA ILE A 12 37.97 17.41 5.40
C ILE A 12 37.36 16.62 4.23
N LEU A 13 38.18 15.99 3.38
CA LEU A 13 37.70 15.15 2.28
C LEU A 13 36.92 13.93 2.79
N LEU A 14 37.40 13.29 3.87
CA LEU A 14 36.72 12.14 4.47
C LEU A 14 35.37 12.53 5.08
N LEU A 15 35.31 13.68 5.74
CA LEU A 15 34.05 14.25 6.28
C LEU A 15 33.07 14.60 5.16
N LEU A 16 33.54 15.23 4.07
CA LEU A 16 32.70 15.53 2.90
C LEU A 16 32.14 14.27 2.24
N PHE A 17 32.94 13.21 2.10
CA PHE A 17 32.48 11.93 1.57
C PHE A 17 31.45 11.25 2.49
N ALA A 18 31.65 11.31 3.81
CA ALA A 18 30.69 10.76 4.78
C ALA A 18 29.34 11.50 4.77
N VAL A 19 29.36 12.84 4.64
CA VAL A 19 28.14 13.67 4.56
C VAL A 19 27.39 13.45 3.24
N ALA A 20 28.10 13.26 2.13
CA ALA A 20 27.48 12.91 0.85
C ALA A 20 26.83 11.51 0.90
N GLY A 21 27.46 10.54 1.56
CA GLY A 21 26.92 9.18 1.73
C GLY A 21 25.66 9.09 2.61
N LEU A 22 25.46 10.04 3.53
CA LEU A 22 24.28 10.09 4.42
C LEU A 22 22.99 10.55 3.72
N ASN A 23 23.08 11.21 2.55
CA ASN A 23 21.91 11.74 1.83
C ASN A 23 21.32 10.76 0.80
N LEU A 24 21.71 9.49 0.82
CA LEU A 24 21.13 8.43 -0.03
C LEU A 24 19.80 7.86 0.51
N SER A 25 19.08 8.59 1.36
CA SER A 25 17.70 8.21 1.68
C SER A 25 16.82 8.53 0.48
N GLY A 26 16.34 7.48 -0.19
CA GLY A 26 15.45 7.59 -1.35
C GLY A 26 14.25 8.46 -1.02
N GLN A 27 14.24 9.69 -1.54
CA GLN A 27 13.09 10.56 -1.39
C GLN A 27 11.93 9.97 -2.19
N PRO A 28 10.70 9.98 -1.66
CA PRO A 28 9.54 9.56 -2.43
C PRO A 28 9.44 10.40 -3.70
N ALA A 29 9.00 9.80 -4.81
CA ALA A 29 8.81 10.53 -6.05
C ALA A 29 7.87 11.74 -5.82
N PRO A 30 8.17 12.92 -6.41
CA PRO A 30 7.35 14.11 -6.23
C PRO A 30 5.85 13.85 -6.48
N SER A 31 5.51 13.08 -7.52
CA SER A 31 4.15 12.68 -7.86
C SER A 31 3.40 11.97 -6.72
N PHE A 32 4.10 11.15 -5.93
CA PHE A 32 3.50 10.50 -4.75
C PHE A 32 3.25 11.52 -3.63
N THR A 33 4.18 12.46 -3.44
CA THR A 33 4.02 13.49 -2.40
C THR A 33 2.95 14.52 -2.76
N GLU A 34 2.72 14.79 -4.04
CA GLU A 34 1.70 15.73 -4.55
C GLU A 34 0.29 15.15 -4.48
N GLY A 35 0.14 13.83 -4.72
CA GLY A 35 -1.12 13.10 -4.53
C GLY A 35 -1.53 13.02 -3.06
N LYS A 36 -2.24 14.02 -2.55
CA LYS A 36 -2.66 14.10 -1.14
C LYS A 36 -3.85 13.21 -0.79
N PHE A 37 -4.50 12.61 -1.78
CA PHE A 37 -5.66 11.74 -1.62
C PHE A 37 -5.50 10.49 -2.48
N GLY A 38 -5.82 9.34 -1.90
CA GLY A 38 -5.79 8.05 -2.57
C GLY A 38 -6.96 7.19 -2.11
N LEU A 39 -7.54 6.45 -3.04
CA LEU A 39 -8.56 5.43 -2.78
C LEU A 39 -7.90 4.05 -2.76
N PHE A 40 -8.30 3.20 -1.82
CA PHE A 40 -7.85 1.81 -1.74
C PHE A 40 -9.04 0.86 -1.82
N LEU A 41 -8.96 -0.14 -2.70
CA LEU A 41 -10.03 -1.10 -2.95
C LEU A 41 -9.63 -2.49 -2.42
N HIS A 42 -10.38 -3.02 -1.46
CA HIS A 42 -10.31 -4.42 -1.04
C HIS A 42 -11.39 -5.20 -1.77
N TRP A 43 -11.02 -5.87 -2.86
CA TRP A 43 -11.92 -6.70 -3.64
C TRP A 43 -11.31 -8.08 -3.95
N GLY A 44 -12.09 -9.14 -3.76
CA GLY A 44 -11.66 -10.51 -4.01
C GLY A 44 -12.74 -11.53 -3.65
N LEU A 45 -12.38 -12.81 -3.52
CA LEU A 45 -13.34 -13.89 -3.22
C LEU A 45 -14.09 -13.65 -1.89
N TYR A 46 -13.45 -13.04 -0.91
CA TYR A 46 -14.10 -12.67 0.36
C TYR A 46 -15.25 -11.67 0.19
N SER A 47 -15.26 -10.89 -0.89
CA SER A 47 -16.36 -9.96 -1.17
C SER A 47 -17.64 -10.70 -1.54
N GLN A 48 -17.54 -11.93 -2.06
CA GLN A 48 -18.71 -12.75 -2.42
C GLN A 48 -19.50 -13.21 -1.19
N THR A 49 -18.80 -13.46 -0.08
CA THR A 49 -19.42 -13.94 1.16
C THR A 49 -19.95 -12.80 2.02
N ALA A 50 -19.56 -11.55 1.73
CA ALA A 50 -20.04 -10.33 2.39
C ALA A 50 -19.94 -10.36 3.93
N GLY A 51 -18.99 -11.12 4.47
CA GLY A 51 -18.80 -11.28 5.91
C GLY A 51 -19.62 -12.40 6.55
N ASP A 52 -20.40 -13.17 5.80
CA ASP A 52 -21.13 -14.34 6.29
C ASP A 52 -20.53 -15.65 5.76
N TRP A 53 -20.39 -16.64 6.64
CA TRP A 53 -19.91 -17.97 6.28
C TRP A 53 -20.71 -19.03 7.02
N ASN A 54 -21.19 -20.06 6.32
CA ASN A 54 -21.98 -21.14 6.93
C ASN A 54 -23.12 -20.67 7.85
N GLY A 55 -23.84 -19.62 7.43
CA GLY A 55 -25.02 -19.10 8.13
C GLY A 55 -24.73 -18.29 9.39
N HIS A 56 -23.49 -17.82 9.58
CA HIS A 56 -23.14 -16.92 10.68
C HIS A 56 -22.18 -15.82 10.23
N PRO A 57 -22.20 -14.67 10.93
CA PRO A 57 -21.27 -13.58 10.66
C PRO A 57 -19.85 -13.95 11.09
N THR A 58 -18.90 -13.62 10.23
CA THR A 58 -17.46 -13.88 10.40
C THR A 58 -16.73 -12.65 10.92
N LYS A 59 -15.49 -12.86 11.36
CA LYS A 59 -14.57 -11.79 11.77
C LYS A 59 -13.39 -11.69 10.80
N GLY A 60 -12.77 -10.52 10.73
CA GLY A 60 -11.51 -10.31 10.02
C GLY A 60 -11.64 -9.92 8.55
N GLY A 61 -12.85 -9.67 8.03
CA GLY A 61 -13.04 -9.08 6.70
C GLY A 61 -12.38 -9.88 5.58
N GLU A 62 -11.45 -9.25 4.87
CA GLU A 62 -10.66 -9.88 3.80
C GLU A 62 -9.83 -11.10 4.27
N HIS A 63 -9.54 -11.17 5.57
CA HIS A 63 -8.79 -12.26 6.20
C HIS A 63 -9.69 -13.33 6.84
N PHE A 64 -11.02 -13.34 6.63
CA PHE A 64 -11.92 -14.28 7.32
C PHE A 64 -11.55 -15.76 7.12
N MET A 65 -10.92 -16.11 5.98
CA MET A 65 -10.38 -17.45 5.73
C MET A 65 -9.47 -17.94 6.87
N LEU A 66 -8.64 -17.05 7.41
CA LEU A 66 -7.74 -17.34 8.53
C LEU A 66 -8.50 -17.58 9.83
N TYR A 67 -9.51 -16.76 10.11
CA TYR A 67 -10.29 -16.83 11.35
C TYR A 67 -11.22 -18.04 11.38
N GLU A 68 -11.89 -18.32 10.27
CA GLU A 68 -12.79 -19.47 10.10
C GLU A 68 -12.04 -20.78 9.79
N ARG A 69 -10.69 -20.73 9.69
CA ARG A 69 -9.82 -21.89 9.39
C ARG A 69 -10.27 -22.67 8.16
N ILE A 70 -10.70 -21.94 7.13
CA ILE A 70 -11.25 -22.54 5.92
C ILE A 70 -10.09 -23.18 5.13
N PRO A 71 -10.17 -24.48 4.79
CA PRO A 71 -9.18 -25.10 3.92
C PRO A 71 -9.11 -24.37 2.57
N VAL A 72 -7.90 -24.19 2.02
CA VAL A 72 -7.68 -23.49 0.75
C VAL A 72 -8.58 -24.01 -0.37
N LYS A 73 -8.73 -25.33 -0.48
CA LYS A 73 -9.58 -25.97 -1.50
C LYS A 73 -11.06 -25.58 -1.35
N THR A 74 -11.54 -25.45 -0.11
CA THR A 74 -12.91 -25.03 0.18
C THR A 74 -13.09 -23.55 -0.12
N TYR A 75 -12.15 -22.71 0.28
CA TYR A 75 -12.18 -21.28 -0.01
C TYR A 75 -12.16 -20.98 -1.51
N ALA A 76 -11.34 -21.71 -2.28
CA ALA A 76 -11.25 -21.56 -3.73
C ALA A 76 -12.57 -21.83 -4.46
N LYS A 77 -13.50 -22.60 -3.86
CA LYS A 77 -14.82 -22.85 -4.43
C LYS A 77 -15.73 -21.62 -4.51
N ILE A 78 -15.42 -20.57 -3.75
CA ILE A 78 -16.12 -19.29 -3.89
C ILE A 78 -15.93 -18.71 -5.31
N ALA A 79 -14.80 -19.02 -5.97
CA ALA A 79 -14.53 -18.56 -7.34
C ALA A 79 -15.56 -19.09 -8.35
N ASP A 80 -16.16 -20.26 -8.12
CA ASP A 80 -17.19 -20.84 -9.00
C ASP A 80 -18.45 -19.94 -9.07
N GLN A 81 -18.64 -19.04 -8.09
CA GLN A 81 -19.77 -18.10 -8.00
C GLN A 81 -19.35 -16.64 -8.22
N PHE A 82 -18.06 -16.36 -8.37
CA PHE A 82 -17.56 -15.00 -8.48
C PHE A 82 -17.70 -14.50 -9.92
N ASN A 83 -18.83 -13.84 -10.21
CA ASN A 83 -19.12 -13.26 -11.51
C ASN A 83 -19.71 -11.85 -11.36
N PRO A 84 -18.87 -10.81 -11.26
CA PRO A 84 -19.33 -9.45 -11.02
C PRO A 84 -19.83 -8.81 -12.33
N THR A 85 -21.05 -9.15 -12.74
CA THR A 85 -21.65 -8.68 -14.02
C THR A 85 -21.91 -7.17 -14.09
N ALA A 86 -21.99 -6.50 -12.93
CA ALA A 86 -22.13 -5.05 -12.83
C ALA A 86 -20.78 -4.31 -12.72
N PHE A 87 -19.65 -5.02 -12.83
CA PHE A 87 -18.33 -4.39 -12.80
C PHE A 87 -18.09 -3.55 -14.06
N ASP A 88 -17.67 -2.30 -13.83
CA ASP A 88 -17.30 -1.35 -14.87
C ASP A 88 -16.09 -0.54 -14.37
N ALA A 89 -14.93 -0.76 -15.02
CA ALA A 89 -13.68 -0.12 -14.64
C ALA A 89 -13.69 1.39 -14.90
N ASP A 90 -14.28 1.81 -16.03
CA ASP A 90 -14.33 3.23 -16.41
C ASP A 90 -15.20 4.00 -15.41
N HIS A 91 -16.35 3.41 -15.05
CA HIS A 91 -17.22 4.00 -14.03
C HIS A 91 -16.53 4.09 -12.66
N TRP A 92 -15.76 3.09 -12.26
CA TRP A 92 -15.02 3.12 -10.99
C TRP A 92 -13.92 4.18 -10.97
N VAL A 93 -13.17 4.31 -12.06
CA VAL A 93 -12.14 5.34 -12.21
C VAL A 93 -12.79 6.73 -12.22
N GLN A 94 -13.90 6.90 -12.91
CA GLN A 94 -14.65 8.16 -12.93
C GLN A 94 -15.13 8.54 -11.53
N LEU A 95 -15.71 7.60 -10.77
CA LEU A 95 -16.11 7.82 -9.39
C LEU A 95 -14.93 8.20 -8.49
N ALA A 96 -13.77 7.55 -8.65
CA ALA A 96 -12.57 7.85 -7.88
C ALA A 96 -12.00 9.23 -8.22
N HIS A 97 -12.04 9.63 -9.49
CA HIS A 97 -11.63 10.94 -9.97
C HIS A 97 -12.54 12.06 -9.41
N ASP A 98 -13.85 11.82 -9.40
CA ASP A 98 -14.84 12.82 -8.98
C ASP A 98 -14.98 12.91 -7.45
N ALA A 99 -14.40 11.95 -6.70
CA ALA A 99 -14.45 11.93 -5.26
C ALA A 99 -13.63 13.09 -4.65
N PRO A 100 -14.23 13.94 -3.80
CA PRO A 100 -13.48 15.00 -3.15
C PRO A 100 -12.52 14.42 -2.09
N PRO A 101 -11.35 15.06 -1.86
CA PRO A 101 -10.48 14.73 -0.74
C PRO A 101 -11.24 14.91 0.58
N ARG A 102 -11.59 13.81 1.25
CA ARG A 102 -12.23 13.87 2.57
C ARG A 102 -11.17 14.11 3.63
N THR A 103 -11.08 15.33 4.15
CA THR A 103 -10.45 15.58 5.45
C THR A 103 -11.34 14.92 6.51
N LEU A 104 -10.89 13.82 7.09
CA LEU A 104 -11.53 13.24 8.26
C LEU A 104 -11.32 14.22 9.42
N SER A 105 -12.30 15.08 9.70
CA SER A 105 -12.36 15.77 11.00
C SER A 105 -12.62 14.70 12.06
N LYS A 106 -11.59 14.40 12.85
CA LYS A 106 -11.74 13.64 14.09
C LYS A 106 -12.64 14.39 15.06
#